data_AF-A0A1Z4F2Z5-F1
#
_entry.id   AF-A0A1Z4F2Z5-F1
#
_cell.length_a   1.000
_cell.length_b   1.000
_cell.length_c   1.000
_cell.angle_alpha   90.00
_cell.angle_beta   90.00
_cell.angle_gamma   90.00
#
_symmetry.space_group_name_H-M   'P 1'
#
loop_
_entity.id
_entity.type
_entity.pdbx_description
1 polymer ?
#
loop_
_entity_poly.entity_id
_entity_poly.type
_entity_poly.pdbx_seq_one_letter_code
_entity_poly.pdbx_strand_id
1 'polypeptide(L)' 'MRNDLFIGLSENGWDRAPWDTEPEFSPTELDILLDRRLSVSDAAERVGCVEHDVQRIRDAHAA' A
#
# COMPACT_ATOMS: atom_id res chain seq x y z
N MET A 1 -33.65 31.11 14.71
CA MET A 1 -33.84 29.84 13.97
C MET A 1 -32.52 29.11 14.03
N ARG A 2 -32.45 28.02 14.80
CA ARG A 2 -31.25 27.18 14.88
C ARG A 2 -31.18 26.41 13.57
N ASN A 3 -30.00 26.42 12.96
CA ASN A 3 -29.72 25.73 11.71
C ASN A 3 -29.39 24.27 12.06
N ASP A 4 -30.41 23.48 12.42
CA ASP A 4 -30.31 22.06 12.80
C ASP A 4 -30.06 21.12 11.60
N LEU A 5 -29.58 21.65 10.46
CA LEU A 5 -29.30 20.89 9.25
C LEU A 5 -27.95 20.14 9.29
N PHE A 6 -27.10 20.41 10.28
CA PHE A 6 -25.75 19.87 10.35
C PHE A 6 -25.42 19.20 11.70
N ILE A 7 -26.43 18.77 12.46
CA ILE A 7 -26.22 17.91 13.64
C ILE A 7 -26.14 16.47 13.15
N GLY A 8 -24.98 16.09 12.62
CA GLY A 8 -24.75 14.77 12.04
C GLY A 8 -23.59 14.72 11.05
N LEU A 9 -23.03 15.86 10.66
CA LEU A 9 -21.79 15.92 9.89
C LEU A 9 -20.56 15.86 10.81
N SER A 10 -20.55 14.88 11.71
CA SER A 10 -19.35 14.47 12.42
C SER A 10 -18.97 13.09 11.86
N GLU A 11 -17.76 13.00 11.32
CA GLU A 11 -16.95 11.77 11.32
C GLU A 11 -17.25 10.70 10.26
N ASN A 12 -17.76 11.05 9.08
CA ASN A 12 -17.55 10.20 7.92
C ASN A 12 -16.06 10.27 7.54
N GLY A 13 -15.30 9.22 7.87
CA GLY A 13 -13.84 9.06 7.70
C GLY A 13 -13.26 9.25 6.29
N TRP A 14 -13.49 10.43 5.73
CA TRP A 14 -12.81 11.01 4.57
C TRP A 14 -11.50 11.70 4.99
N ASP A 15 -11.17 11.74 6.28
CA ASP A 15 -9.89 12.26 6.79
C ASP A 15 -8.68 11.47 6.29
N ARG A 16 -8.86 10.17 5.99
CA ARG A 16 -7.81 9.33 5.45
C ARG A 16 -8.35 8.50 4.30
N ALA A 17 -7.87 8.81 3.11
CA ALA A 17 -8.15 7.97 1.97
C ALA A 17 -7.47 6.59 2.16
N PRO A 18 -8.15 5.48 1.82
CA PRO A 18 -7.53 4.16 1.89
C PRO A 18 -6.34 3.98 0.92
N TRP A 19 -6.24 4.82 -0.11
CA TRP A 19 -5.07 4.93 -1.02
C TRP A 19 -3.97 5.88 -0.52
N ASP A 20 -4.16 6.51 0.64
CA ASP A 20 -3.15 7.35 1.33
C ASP A 20 -2.20 6.50 2.20
N THR A 21 -2.54 5.22 2.41
CA THR A 21 -1.70 4.30 3.16
C THR A 21 -0.75 3.61 2.19
N GLU A 22 0.55 3.78 2.39
CA GLU A 22 1.53 2.97 1.66
C GLU A 22 1.25 1.49 1.93
N PRO A 23 1.26 0.63 0.89
CA PRO A 23 1.05 -0.79 1.08
C PRO A 23 2.16 -1.34 1.98
N GLU A 24 1.77 -1.82 3.16
CA GLU A 24 2.69 -2.51 4.07
C GLU A 24 2.81 -3.96 3.63
N PHE A 25 4.03 -4.38 3.27
CA PHE A 25 4.31 -5.77 2.91
C PHE A 25 4.61 -6.60 4.15
N SER A 26 3.98 -7.76 4.27
CA SER A 26 4.33 -8.73 5.30
C SER A 26 5.73 -9.31 5.06
N PRO A 27 6.41 -9.84 6.09
CA PRO A 27 7.74 -10.44 5.93
C PRO A 27 7.76 -11.61 4.92
N THR A 28 6.66 -12.36 4.81
CA THR A 28 6.52 -13.43 3.80
C THR A 28 6.45 -12.86 2.38
N GLU A 29 5.75 -11.75 2.18
CA GLU A 29 5.69 -11.08 0.89
C GLU A 29 7.05 -10.48 0.53
N LEU A 30 7.74 -9.86 1.50
CA LEU A 30 9.09 -9.34 1.30
C LEU A 30 10.08 -10.42 0.85
N ASP A 31 9.99 -11.65 1.37
CA ASP A 31 10.82 -12.78 0.93
C ASP A 31 10.62 -13.07 -0.57
N ILE A 32 9.37 -13.06 -1.04
CA ILE A 32 9.01 -13.23 -2.46
C ILE A 32 9.52 -12.05 -3.30
N LEU A 33 9.35 -10.82 -2.81
CA LEU A 33 9.78 -9.61 -3.52
C LEU A 33 11.30 -9.52 -3.65
N LEU A 34 12.04 -9.98 -2.64
CA LEU A 34 13.50 -9.99 -2.61
C LEU A 34 14.11 -11.21 -3.30
N ASP A 35 13.31 -12.22 -3.67
CA ASP A 35 13.80 -13.38 -4.43
C ASP A 35 14.26 -12.96 -5.83
N ARG A 36 15.58 -12.89 -6.02
CA ARG A 36 16.22 -12.53 -7.29
C ARG A 36 16.12 -13.63 -8.37
N ARG A 37 15.60 -14.80 -8.03
CA ARG A 37 15.30 -15.87 -9.01
C ARG A 37 14.00 -15.57 -9.76
N LEU A 38 13.16 -14.69 -9.22
CA LEU A 38 11.93 -14.20 -9.84
C LEU A 38 12.16 -12.85 -10.54
N SER A 39 11.57 -12.71 -11.72
CA SER A 39 11.46 -11.42 -12.39
C SER A 39 10.67 -10.44 -11.51
N VAL A 40 10.88 -9.14 -11.72
CA VAL A 40 10.13 -8.09 -11.00
C VAL A 40 8.61 -8.29 -11.18
N SER A 41 8.17 -8.58 -12.41
CA SER A 41 6.78 -8.84 -12.75
C SER A 41 6.22 -10.08 -12.06
N ASP A 42 6.96 -11.20 -12.06
CA ASP A 42 6.53 -12.44 -11.41
C ASP A 42 6.37 -12.28 -9.89
N ALA A 43 7.28 -11.54 -9.25
CA ALA A 43 7.20 -11.23 -7.84
C ALA A 43 6.01 -10.29 -7.54
N ALA A 44 5.79 -9.28 -8.39
CA ALA A 44 4.70 -8.32 -8.26
C ALA A 44 3.32 -9.01 -8.36
N GLU A 45 3.13 -9.86 -9.38
CA GLU A 45 1.90 -10.62 -9.59
C GLU A 45 1.62 -11.58 -8.43
N ARG A 46 2.66 -12.21 -7.87
CA ARG A 46 2.52 -13.19 -6.78
C ARG A 46 2.13 -12.57 -5.44
N VAL A 47 2.54 -11.32 -5.22
CA VAL A 47 2.19 -10.53 -4.03
C VAL A 47 0.93 -9.67 -4.28
N GLY A 48 0.58 -9.40 -5.53
CA GLY A 48 -0.53 -8.50 -5.88
C GLY A 48 -0.18 -7.03 -5.73
N CYS A 49 1.07 -6.66 -6.03
CA CYS A 49 1.56 -5.28 -5.96
C CYS A 49 2.05 -4.78 -7.32
N VAL A 50 2.43 -3.51 -7.39
CA VAL A 50 2.99 -2.93 -8.62
C VAL A 50 4.48 -3.26 -8.74
N GLU A 51 4.95 -3.49 -9.97
CA GLU A 51 6.37 -3.76 -10.27
C GLU A 51 7.31 -2.69 -9.71
N HIS A 52 6.84 -1.44 -9.67
CA HIS A 52 7.57 -0.32 -9.09
C HIS A 52 7.90 -0.52 -7.60
N ASP A 53 6.98 -1.07 -6.81
CA ASP A 53 7.22 -1.34 -5.39
C ASP A 53 8.28 -2.42 -5.20
N VAL A 54 8.22 -3.48 -6.02
CA VAL A 54 9.24 -4.54 -6.02
C VAL A 54 10.63 -3.97 -6.33
N GLN A 55 10.73 -3.10 -7.33
CA GLN A 55 12.00 -2.46 -7.68
C GLN A 55 12.51 -1.54 -6.58
N ARG A 56 11.63 -0.74 -5.96
CA ARG A 56 11.93 0.14 -4.82
C ARG A 56 12.46 -0.66 -3.62
N ILE A 57 11.81 -1.76 -3.27
CA ILE A 57 12.20 -2.64 -2.16
C ILE A 57 13.56 -3.29 -2.43
N ARG A 58 13.78 -3.80 -3.64
CA ARG A 58 15.06 -4.39 -4.03
C ARG A 58 16.21 -3.39 -3.97
N ASP A 59 15.99 -2.15 -4.38
CA ASP A 59 16.98 -1.07 -4.32
C ASP A 59 17.31 -0.69 -2.86
N ALA A 60 16.29 -0.52 -2.02
CA ALA A 60 16.45 -0.22 -0.61
C ALA A 60 17.21 -1.31 0.17
N HIS A 61 17.08 -2.58 -0.23
CA HIS A 61 17.78 -3.73 0.38
C HIS A 61 19.11 -4.09 -0.30
N ALA A 62 19.47 -3.45 -1.42
CA ALA A 62 20.74 -3.67 -2.10
C ALA A 62 21.87 -2.76 -1.57
N ALA A 63 21.56 -1.76 -0.75
CA ALA A 63 22.48 -0.85 -0.08
C ALA A 63 22.96 -1.40 1.27
#